data_AF-A0A9E5T740-F1
#
_entry.id   AF-A0A9E5T740-F1
#
_cell.length_a   1.000
_cell.length_b   1.000
_cell.length_c   1.000
_cell.angle_alpha   90.00
_cell.angle_beta   90.00
_cell.angle_gamma   90.00
#
_symmetry.space_group_name_H-M   'P 1'
#
loop_
_entity.id
_entity.type
_entity.pdbx_description
1 polymer ?
#
loop_
_entity_poly.entity_id
_entity_poly.type
_entity_poly.pdbx_seq_one_letter_code
_entity_poly.pdbx_strand_id
1 'polypeptide(L)'
;MITEFLDQMLPLREASHAQVEHYGVDIPMRYSECYAKLVDGRIVRLRNSRQFIGWTGMNGSRCLLFADGDQQIELRRSVDRGFEINKPERGCKFVARDGSLLYTS
;
A
#
# COMPACT_ATOMS: atom_id res chain seq x y z
N MET A 1 0.26 -17.61 2.68
CA MET A 1 1.41 -16.77 2.26
C MET A 1 1.00 -15.30 2.29
N ILE A 2 1.91 -14.35 2.57
CA ILE A 2 1.59 -12.91 2.69
C ILE A 2 0.81 -12.38 1.47
N THR A 3 1.14 -12.87 0.29
CA THR A 3 0.50 -12.50 -0.98
C THR A 3 -0.96 -12.93 -1.08
N GLU A 4 -1.32 -14.12 -0.59
CA GLU A 4 -2.71 -14.61 -0.57
C GLU A 4 -3.59 -13.79 0.36
N PHE A 5 -3.04 -13.38 1.51
CA PHE A 5 -3.71 -12.47 2.43
C PHE A 5 -3.98 -11.11 1.76
N LEU A 6 -2.99 -10.58 1.04
CA LEU A 6 -3.17 -9.33 0.29
C LEU A 6 -4.15 -9.48 -0.88
N ASP A 7 -4.14 -10.60 -1.60
CA ASP A 7 -5.11 -10.88 -2.68
C ASP A 7 -6.56 -10.88 -2.17
N GLN A 8 -6.78 -11.27 -0.91
CA GLN A 8 -8.08 -11.22 -0.25
C GLN A 8 -8.43 -9.81 0.26
N MET A 9 -7.53 -9.17 0.99
CA MET A 9 -7.79 -7.89 1.65
C MET A 9 -7.73 -6.70 0.69
N LEU A 10 -6.76 -6.68 -0.22
CA LEU A 10 -6.41 -5.54 -1.07
C LEU A 10 -6.37 -5.92 -2.57
N PRO A 11 -7.39 -6.60 -3.11
CA PRO A 11 -7.32 -7.22 -4.43
C PRO A 11 -6.87 -6.24 -5.51
N LEU A 12 -5.89 -6.63 -6.33
CA LEU A 12 -5.46 -5.87 -7.51
C LEU A 12 -6.46 -6.06 -8.67
N ARG A 13 -6.47 -5.11 -9.61
CA ARG A 13 -7.16 -5.26 -10.89
C ARG A 13 -6.37 -6.23 -11.76
N GLU A 14 -6.93 -7.42 -11.94
CA GLU A 14 -6.46 -8.43 -12.92
C GLU A 14 -5.02 -8.94 -12.67
N ALA A 15 -4.58 -8.94 -11.41
CA ALA A 15 -3.26 -9.43 -11.02
C ALA A 15 -3.28 -10.02 -9.60
N SER A 16 -2.28 -10.82 -9.28
CA SER A 16 -2.01 -11.27 -7.90
C SER A 16 -0.86 -10.48 -7.29
N HIS A 17 -0.92 -10.26 -5.97
CA HIS A 17 0.18 -9.71 -5.17
C HIS A 17 1.47 -10.53 -5.29
N ALA A 18 1.39 -11.81 -5.66
CA ALA A 18 2.56 -12.65 -5.93
C ALA A 18 3.38 -12.19 -7.15
N GLN A 19 2.78 -11.40 -8.05
CA GLN A 19 3.44 -10.88 -9.25
C GLN A 19 4.04 -9.49 -9.03
N VAL A 20 3.90 -8.90 -7.83
CA VAL A 20 4.30 -7.52 -7.57
C VAL A 20 5.79 -7.42 -7.29
N GLU A 21 6.48 -6.60 -8.06
CA GLU A 21 7.88 -6.22 -7.83
C GLU A 21 7.99 -5.03 -6.86
N HIS A 22 7.05 -4.09 -6.94
CA HIS A 22 7.12 -2.83 -6.22
C HIS A 22 5.75 -2.17 -6.06
N TYR A 23 5.49 -1.56 -4.90
CA TYR A 23 4.39 -0.61 -4.76
C TYR A 23 4.91 0.83 -4.77
N GLY A 24 4.24 1.67 -5.53
CA GLY A 24 4.47 3.11 -5.52
C GLY A 24 3.22 3.89 -5.13
N VAL A 25 3.40 5.20 -5.07
CA VAL A 25 2.33 6.17 -4.82
C VAL A 25 2.43 7.20 -5.92
N ASP A 26 1.36 7.33 -6.68
CA ASP A 26 1.18 8.48 -7.56
C ASP A 26 0.51 9.60 -6.78
N ILE A 27 1.00 10.81 -6.97
CA ILE A 27 0.49 12.03 -6.33
C ILE A 27 -0.08 12.93 -7.43
N PRO A 28 -1.30 12.63 -7.95
CA PRO A 28 -1.99 13.53 -8.86
C PRO A 28 -2.52 14.74 -8.09
N MET A 29 -3.07 15.73 -8.80
CA MET A 29 -3.53 16.99 -8.18
C MET A 29 -4.64 16.85 -7.11
N ARG A 30 -5.31 15.70 -6.96
CA ARG A 30 -6.50 15.58 -6.08
C ARG A 30 -6.38 14.54 -4.97
N TYR A 31 -6.13 13.27 -5.32
CA TYR A 31 -5.97 12.21 -4.33
C TYR A 31 -4.84 11.28 -4.76
N SER A 32 -3.86 11.11 -3.89
CA SER A 32 -2.82 10.10 -4.07
C SER A 32 -3.39 8.70 -4.12
N GLU A 33 -2.80 7.88 -4.98
CA GLU A 33 -3.18 6.50 -5.20
C GLU A 33 -1.97 5.58 -5.16
N CYS A 34 -2.14 4.40 -4.56
CA CYS A 34 -1.16 3.34 -4.68
C CYS A 34 -1.25 2.68 -6.06
N TYR A 35 -0.09 2.32 -6.62
CA TYR A 35 0.02 1.41 -7.75
C TYR A 35 0.94 0.25 -7.42
N ALA A 36 0.72 -0.90 -8.05
CA ALA A 36 1.60 -2.05 -8.02
C ALA A 36 2.26 -2.20 -9.40
N LYS A 37 3.59 -2.19 -9.42
CA LYS A 37 4.37 -2.56 -10.60
C LYS A 37 4.65 -4.06 -10.52
N LEU A 38 4.22 -4.78 -11.55
CA LEU A 38 4.41 -6.22 -11.68
C LEU A 38 5.79 -6.56 -12.24
N VAL A 39 6.24 -7.80 -12.05
CA VAL A 39 7.49 -8.33 -12.60
C VAL A 39 7.56 -8.28 -14.13
N ASP A 40 6.41 -8.30 -14.82
CA ASP A 40 6.30 -8.16 -16.27
C ASP A 40 6.30 -6.70 -16.75
N GLY A 41 6.45 -5.75 -15.83
CA GLY A 41 6.50 -4.31 -16.11
C GLY A 41 5.14 -3.62 -16.16
N ARG A 42 4.01 -4.35 -16.13
CA ARG A 42 2.68 -3.73 -16.07
C ARG A 42 2.50 -2.97 -14.75
N ILE A 43 1.73 -1.89 -14.82
CA ILE A 43 1.29 -1.13 -13.65
C ILE A 43 -0.20 -1.37 -13.46
N VAL A 44 -0.58 -1.91 -12.31
CA VAL A 44 -1.96 -2.19 -11.94
C VAL A 44 -2.34 -1.42 -10.67
N ARG A 45 -3.64 -1.26 -10.45
CA ARG A 45 -4.21 -0.57 -9.28
C ARG A 45 -4.93 -1.57 -8.39
N LEU A 46 -5.20 -1.15 -7.15
CA LEU A 46 -6.21 -1.80 -6.32
C LEU A 46 -7.57 -1.80 -7.03
N ARG A 47 -8.36 -2.84 -6.80
CA ARG A 47 -9.77 -2.90 -7.20
C ARG A 47 -10.54 -1.76 -6.55
N ASN A 48 -10.31 -1.52 -5.25
CA ASN A 48 -10.81 -0.36 -4.52
C ASN A 48 -9.65 0.57 -4.12
N SER A 49 -9.45 1.68 -4.85
CA SER A 49 -8.36 2.62 -4.55
C SER A 49 -8.53 3.35 -3.22
N ARG A 50 -9.71 3.30 -2.59
CA ARG A 50 -9.96 3.89 -1.27
C ARG A 50 -9.37 3.09 -0.12
N GLN A 51 -9.00 1.82 -0.36
CA GLN A 51 -8.32 1.00 0.65
C GLN A 51 -6.90 1.50 0.91
N PHE A 52 -6.27 2.22 -0.02
CA PHE A 52 -5.05 2.97 0.25
C PHE A 52 -5.43 4.26 0.98
N ILE A 53 -4.97 4.47 2.22
CA ILE A 53 -5.37 5.63 3.03
C ILE A 53 -4.22 6.60 3.31
N GLY A 54 -2.96 6.15 3.21
CA GLY A 54 -1.82 7.05 3.36
C GLY A 54 -0.47 6.38 3.16
N TRP A 55 0.58 7.18 3.22
CA TRP A 55 1.96 6.70 3.13
C TRP A 55 2.90 7.56 3.98
N THR A 56 4.05 7.01 4.32
CA THR A 56 5.15 7.74 4.94
C THR A 56 6.49 7.24 4.42
N GLY A 57 7.54 8.03 4.64
CA GLY A 57 8.88 7.75 4.11
C GLY A 57 9.05 8.08 2.62
N MET A 58 10.30 8.05 2.18
CA MET A 58 10.71 8.29 0.80
C MET A 58 11.46 7.06 0.25
N ASN A 59 11.54 6.95 -1.08
CA ASN A 59 12.39 6.02 -1.86
C ASN A 59 12.97 4.80 -1.11
N GLY A 60 12.49 3.60 -1.42
CA GLY A 60 13.00 2.35 -0.84
C GLY A 60 12.60 2.08 0.62
N SER A 61 12.29 3.12 1.40
CA SER A 61 11.83 3.04 2.81
C SER A 61 10.33 3.32 3.00
N ARG A 62 9.58 3.42 1.90
CA ARG A 62 8.16 3.81 1.95
C ARG A 62 7.34 2.77 2.72
N CYS A 63 6.58 3.25 3.69
CA CYS A 63 5.54 2.49 4.36
C CYS A 63 4.18 2.94 3.81
N LEU A 64 3.37 1.99 3.36
CA LEU A 64 2.04 2.21 2.80
C LEU A 64 1.00 1.76 3.82
N LEU A 65 0.01 2.62 4.07
CA LEU A 65 -1.07 2.34 5.00
C LEU A 65 -2.34 2.02 4.22
N PHE A 66 -2.93 0.87 4.53
CA PHE A 66 -4.18 0.41 3.95
C PHE A 66 -5.23 0.13 5.02
N ALA A 67 -6.50 0.24 4.62
CA ALA A 67 -7.65 -0.10 5.45
C ALA A 67 -8.72 -0.86 4.66
N ASP A 68 -9.30 -1.88 5.29
CA ASP A 68 -10.51 -2.57 4.83
C ASP A 68 -11.48 -2.70 6.02
N GLY A 69 -12.50 -1.85 6.05
CA GLY A 69 -13.33 -1.66 7.24
C GLY A 69 -12.50 -1.19 8.44
N ASP A 70 -12.62 -1.90 9.56
CA ASP A 70 -11.89 -1.61 10.81
C ASP A 70 -10.46 -2.17 10.81
N GLN A 71 -10.09 -2.98 9.81
CA GLN A 71 -8.78 -3.59 9.73
C GLN A 71 -7.80 -2.67 8.98
N GLN A 72 -6.72 -2.27 9.65
CA GLN A 72 -5.62 -1.52 9.05
C GLN A 72 -4.34 -2.34 8.99
N ILE A 73 -3.57 -2.15 7.93
CA ILE A 73 -2.24 -2.74 7.77
C ILE A 73 -1.23 -1.73 7.26
N GLU A 74 0.01 -1.88 7.71
CA GLU A 74 1.19 -1.26 7.12
C GLU A 74 1.90 -2.27 6.22
N LEU A 75 2.19 -1.85 5.00
CA LEU A 75 2.96 -2.62 4.03
C LEU A 75 4.30 -1.93 3.79
N ARG A 76 5.39 -2.67 3.99
CA ARG A 76 6.76 -2.20 3.77
C ARG A 76 7.50 -3.18 2.88
N ARG A 77 8.51 -2.68 2.16
CA ARG A 77 9.44 -3.54 1.44
C ARG A 77 10.34 -4.25 2.47
N SER A 78 10.41 -5.57 2.36
CA SER A 78 11.32 -6.40 3.16
C SER A 78 12.75 -6.29 2.64
N VAL A 79 13.72 -6.57 3.52
CA VAL A 79 15.15 -6.64 3.18
C VAL A 79 15.44 -7.74 2.15
N ASP A 80 14.66 -8.82 2.15
CA ASP A 80 14.81 -9.97 1.25
C ASP A 80 14.12 -9.82 -0.13
N ARG A 81 13.77 -8.59 -0.51
CA ARG A 81 13.00 -8.23 -1.71
C ARG A 81 11.52 -8.64 -1.69
N GLY A 82 11.01 -9.20 -0.59
CA GLY A 82 9.58 -9.42 -0.35
C GLY A 82 8.85 -8.20 0.21
N PHE A 83 7.70 -8.46 0.84
CA PHE A 83 6.91 -7.46 1.56
C PHE A 83 6.62 -7.94 2.98
N GLU A 84 6.65 -7.01 3.91
CA GLU A 84 6.27 -7.22 5.31
C GLU A 84 4.95 -6.51 5.59
N ILE A 85 4.07 -7.22 6.31
CA ILE A 85 2.80 -6.67 6.80
C ILE A 85 2.91 -6.50 8.30
N ASN A 86 2.66 -5.29 8.77
CA ASN A 86 2.60 -4.96 10.19
C ASN A 86 1.23 -4.38 10.53
N LYS A 87 0.84 -4.50 11.79
CA LYS A 87 -0.25 -3.66 12.32
C LYS A 87 0.28 -2.25 12.49
N PRO A 88 -0.49 -1.21 12.13
CA PRO A 88 -0.09 0.16 12.40
C PRO A 88 0.10 0.38 13.90
N GLU A 89 1.25 0.91 14.28
CA GLU A 89 1.51 1.35 15.65
C GLU A 89 0.70 2.62 15.92
N ARG A 90 0.17 2.78 17.13
CA ARG A 90 -0.66 3.93 17.51
C ARG A 90 0.15 5.23 17.50
N GLY A 91 -0.41 6.28 16.92
CA GLY A 91 0.20 7.61 16.87
C GLY A 91 1.23 7.82 15.76
N CYS A 92 1.43 6.83 14.88
CA CYS A 92 2.29 6.98 13.72
C CYS A 92 1.71 7.99 12.72
N LYS A 93 2.60 8.81 12.15
CA LYS A 93 2.26 9.90 11.24
C LYS A 93 2.38 9.47 9.79
N PHE A 94 1.30 9.68 9.04
CA PHE A 94 1.20 9.43 7.60
C PHE A 94 0.75 10.68 6.85
N VAL A 95 1.09 10.73 5.56
CA VAL A 95 0.46 11.62 4.59
C VAL A 95 -0.79 10.90 4.07
N ALA A 96 -1.95 11.48 4.29
CA ALA A 96 -3.22 10.98 3.78
C ALA A 96 -3.31 11.17 2.26
N ARG A 97 -4.27 10.49 1.63
CA ARG A 97 -4.50 10.60 0.18
C ARG A 97 -4.71 12.03 -0.31
N ASP A 98 -5.35 12.88 0.49
CA ASP A 98 -5.64 14.28 0.16
C ASP A 98 -4.48 15.23 0.51
N GLY A 99 -3.34 14.69 0.96
CA GLY A 99 -2.17 15.45 1.39
C GLY A 99 -2.21 15.92 2.85
N SER A 100 -3.31 15.67 3.59
CA SER A 100 -3.40 16.00 5.02
C SER A 100 -2.57 15.05 5.89
N LEU A 101 -2.44 15.37 7.18
CA LEU A 101 -1.78 14.50 8.14
C LEU A 101 -2.78 13.52 8.75
N LEU A 102 -2.45 12.23 8.66
CA LEU A 102 -3.18 11.13 9.27
C LEU A 102 -2.36 10.55 10.43
N TYR A 103 -3.04 10.25 11.53
CA TYR A 103 -2.47 9.55 12.68
C TYR A 103 -3.21 8.23 12.87
N THR A 104 -2.46 7.16 13.06
CA THR A 104 -3.01 5.83 13.37
C THR A 104 -3.58 5.83 14.79
N SER A 105 -4.79 5.26 14.94
CA SER A 105 -5.61 5.29 16.16
C SER A 105 -5.32 4.16 17.13
#